data_AF-A0A938R5F9-F1
#
_entry.id   AF-A0A938R5F9-F1
#
_cell.length_a   1.000
_cell.length_b   1.000
_cell.length_c   1.000
_cell.angle_alpha   90.00
_cell.angle_beta   90.00
_cell.angle_gamma   90.00
#
_symmetry.space_group_name_H-M   'P 1'
#
loop_
_entity.id
_entity.type
_entity.pdbx_description
1 polymer ?
#
loop_
_entity_poly.entity_id
_entity_poly.type
_entity_poly.pdbx_seq_one_letter_code
_entity_poly.pdbx_strand_id
1 'polypeptide(L)' 'MRELVDLGRVMLAIENYKKTEASIEKAAHVAGVSILKMMDILKEHHVTANVEYEDYLKGLKSLQKLW' A
#
# COMPACT_ATOMS: atom_id res chain seq x y z
N MET A 1 -18.79 -14.85 -9.18
CA MET A 1 -17.75 -14.38 -10.11
C MET A 1 -17.12 -13.06 -9.69
N ARG A 2 -17.90 -12.00 -9.39
CA ARG A 2 -17.36 -10.68 -9.01
C ARG A 2 -16.42 -10.72 -7.80
N GLU A 3 -16.82 -11.40 -6.73
CA GLU A 3 -16.03 -11.54 -5.50
C GLU A 3 -14.65 -12.19 -5.72
N LEU A 4 -14.58 -13.22 -6.57
CA LEU A 4 -13.33 -13.89 -6.93
C LEU A 4 -12.37 -12.96 -7.69
N VAL A 5 -12.91 -12.10 -8.56
CA VAL A 5 -12.13 -11.11 -9.29
C VAL A 5 -11.59 -10.05 -8.33
N ASP A 6 -12.40 -9.59 -7.39
CA ASP A 6 -11.99 -8.59 -6.39
C ASP A 6 -10.90 -9.16 -5.46
N LEU A 7 -11.04 -10.41 -5.02
CA LEU A 7 -10.02 -11.11 -4.25
C LEU A 7 -8.70 -11.25 -5.03
N GLY A 8 -8.79 -11.59 -6.32
CA GLY A 8 -7.65 -11.69 -7.21
C GLY A 8 -6.89 -10.37 -7.37
N ARG A 9 -7.59 -9.24 -7.41
CA ARG A 9 -6.97 -7.90 -7.44
C ARG A 9 -6.20 -7.59 -6.16
N VAL A 10 -6.76 -7.94 -5.00
CA VAL A 10 -6.10 -7.75 -3.70
C VAL A 10 -4.82 -8.58 -3.61
N MET A 11 -4.89 -9.87 -3.97
CA MET A 11 -3.72 -10.75 -3.97
C MET A 11 -2.63 -10.28 -4.94
N LEU A 12 -3.01 -9.82 -6.14
CA LEU A 12 -2.07 -9.23 -7.09
C LEU A 12 -1.39 -7.97 -6.54
N ALA A 13 -2.16 -7.10 -5.88
CA ALA A 13 -1.61 -5.89 -5.26
C ALA A 13 -0.61 -6.21 -4.13
N ILE A 14 -0.90 -7.22 -3.30
CA ILE A 14 -0.01 -7.70 -2.24
C ILE A 14 1.31 -8.22 -2.83
N GLU A 15 1.24 -9.07 -3.86
CA GLU A 15 2.44 -9.67 -4.47
C GLU A 15 3.31 -8.62 -5.17
N ASN A 16 2.70 -7.69 -5.91
CA ASN A 16 3.44 -6.60 -6.54
C ASN A 16 4.12 -5.69 -5.51
N TYR A 17 3.47 -5.44 -4.37
CA TYR A 17 4.06 -4.66 -3.28
C TYR A 17 5.25 -5.40 -2.63
N LYS A 18 5.11 -6.70 -2.33
CA LYS A 18 6.20 -7.53 -1.78
C LYS A 18 7.44 -7.53 -2.64
N LYS A 19 7.27 -7.56 -3.97
CA LYS A 19 8.39 -7.54 -4.93
C LYS A 19 9.03 -6.16 -5.09
N THR A 20 8.60 -5.15 -4.33
CA THR A 20 9.00 -3.74 -4.51
C THR A 20 8.70 -3.19 -5.92
N GLU A 21 7.83 -3.86 -6.68
CA GLU A 21 7.44 -3.48 -8.05
C GLU A 21 6.36 -2.37 -8.04
N ALA A 22 5.75 -2.11 -6.88
CA ALA A 22 4.70 -1.11 -6.71
C ALA A 22 4.83 -0.35 -5.38
N SER A 23 4.62 0.97 -5.43
CA SER A 23 4.39 1.78 -4.22
C SER A 23 3.07 1.38 -3.55
N ILE A 24 2.90 1.77 -2.28
CA ILE A 24 1.66 1.47 -1.53
C ILE A 24 0.43 2.13 -2.16
N GLU A 25 0.58 3.32 -2.76
CA GLU A 25 -0.47 3.99 -3.53
C GLU A 25 -0.89 3.17 -4.75
N LYS A 26 0.10 2.65 -5.48
CA LYS A 26 -0.17 1.84 -6.67
C LYS A 26 -0.86 0.52 -6.30
N ALA A 27 -0.45 -0.11 -5.21
CA ALA A 27 -1.08 -1.31 -4.68
C ALA A 27 -2.55 -1.06 -4.27
N ALA A 28 -2.82 0.03 -3.55
CA ALA A 28 -4.17 0.42 -3.16
C ALA A 28 -5.08 0.65 -4.38
N HIS A 29 -4.56 1.31 -5.41
CA HIS A 29 -5.29 1.54 -6.67
C HIS A 29 -5.65 0.22 -7.38
N VAL A 30 -4.71 -0.73 -7.47
CA VAL A 30 -4.95 -2.06 -8.09
C VAL A 30 -5.99 -2.86 -7.29
N ALA A 31 -5.91 -2.82 -5.96
CA ALA A 31 -6.86 -3.47 -5.06
C ALA A 31 -8.23 -2.76 -5.02
N GLY A 32 -8.34 -1.53 -5.53
CA GLY A 32 -9.58 -0.75 -5.50
C GLY A 32 -9.98 -0.28 -4.09
N VAL A 33 -9.00 -0.08 -3.21
CA VAL A 33 -9.20 0.33 -1.81
C VAL A 33 -8.44 1.61 -1.48
N SER A 34 -8.72 2.21 -0.32
CA SER A 34 -7.93 3.34 0.18
C SER A 34 -6.53 2.89 0.62
N ILE A 35 -5.57 3.83 0.68
CA ILE A 35 -4.20 3.55 1.15
C ILE A 35 -4.22 2.98 2.58
N LEU A 36 -5.03 3.55 3.47
CA LEU A 36 -5.17 3.07 4.85
C LEU A 36 -5.65 1.61 4.89
N LYS A 37 -6.66 1.29 4.08
CA LYS A 37 -7.18 -0.08 4.00
C LYS A 37 -6.16 -1.03 3.39
N MET A 38 -5.36 -0.58 2.42
CA MET A 38 -4.26 -1.35 1.87
C MET A 38 -3.18 -1.64 2.94
N MET A 39 -2.86 -0.67 3.81
CA MET A 39 -1.94 -0.89 4.93
C MET A 39 -2.45 -1.97 5.90
N ASP A 40 -3.75 -1.93 6.24
CA ASP A 40 -4.37 -2.95 7.08
C ASP A 40 -4.27 -4.34 6.43
N ILE A 41 -4.59 -4.44 5.13
CA ILE A 41 -4.48 -5.68 4.36
C ILE A 41 -3.03 -6.22 4.37
N LEU A 42 -2.04 -5.36 4.09
CA LEU A 42 -0.63 -5.78 4.11
C LEU A 42 -0.21 -6.30 5.49
N LYS A 43 -0.69 -5.65 6.57
CA LYS A 43 -0.45 -6.07 7.95
C LYS A 43 -1.11 -7.41 8.26
N GLU A 44 -2.37 -7.61 7.87
CA GLU A 44 -3.10 -8.87 8.02
C GLU A 44 -2.41 -10.03 7.29
N HIS A 45 -1.78 -9.74 6.15
CA HIS A 45 -1.02 -10.71 5.37
C HIS A 45 0.47 -10.82 5.74
N HIS A 46 0.88 -10.25 6.89
CA HIS A 46 2.25 -10.27 7.40
C HIS A 46 3.30 -9.74 6.40
N VAL A 47 2.90 -8.83 5.52
CA VAL A 47 3.81 -8.15 4.61
C VAL A 47 4.43 -6.99 5.38
N THR A 48 5.72 -7.13 5.72
CA THR A 48 6.51 -6.02 6.25
C THR A 48 6.51 -4.90 5.22
N ALA A 49 5.87 -3.79 5.57
CA ALA A 49 5.93 -2.60 4.76
C ALA A 49 7.39 -2.19 4.58
N ASN A 50 7.84 -2.08 3.33
CA ASN A 50 9.12 -1.43 3.01
C ASN A 50 9.01 0.10 3.15
N VAL A 51 7.93 0.59 3.78
CA VAL A 51 7.82 1.98 4.20
C VAL A 51 8.77 2.11 5.38
N GLU A 52 10.03 2.40 5.07
CA GLU A 52 10.89 3.01 6.06
C GLU A 52 10.10 4.19 6.64
N TYR A 53 9.86 4.14 7.94
CA TYR A 53 9.33 5.22 8.76
C TYR A 53 9.97 6.60 8.44
N GLU A 54 11.16 6.60 7.83
CA GLU A 54 11.83 7.77 7.27
C GLU A 54 11.09 8.47 6.12
N ASP A 55 10.37 7.76 5.25
CA ASP A 55 9.64 8.39 4.13
C ASP A 55 8.38 9.11 4.62
N TYR A 56 7.75 8.59 5.67
CA TYR A 56 6.69 9.29 6.40
C TYR A 56 7.24 10.58 7.05
N LEU A 57 8.41 10.53 7.68
CA LEU A 57 9.08 11.71 8.24
C LEU A 57 9.54 12.72 7.19
N LYS A 58 9.95 12.27 6.00
CA LYS A 58 10.29 13.17 4.87
C LYS A 58 9.06 13.90 4.33
N GLY A 59 7.92 13.21 4.24
CA GLY A 59 6.64 13.84 3.89
C GLY A 59 6.23 14.90 4.90
N LEU A 60 6.31 14.57 6.19
CA LEU A 60 5.99 15.50 7.28
C LEU A 60 6.91 16.73 7.29
N LYS A 61 8.22 16.54 7.11
CA LYS A 61 9.20 17.63 6.99
C LYS A 61 8.95 18.53 5.79
N SER A 62 8.45 17.98 4.69
CA SER A 62 8.13 18.75 3.49
C SER A 62 6.89 19.62 3.70
N LEU A 63 5.87 19.09 4.39
CA LEU A 63 4.69 19.83 4.81
C LEU A 63 5.01 20.95 5.81
N GLN A 64 5.95 20.71 6.73
CA GLN A 64 6.37 21.71 7.73
C GLN A 64 7.14 22.90 7.12
N LYS A 65 7.67 22.77 5.89
CA LYS A 65 8.35 23.87 5.17
C LYS A 65 7.40 24.79 4.41
N LEU A 66 6.12 24.41 4.28
CA LEU A 66 5.09 25.18 3.56
C LEU A 66 4.24 26.07 4.47
N TRP A 67 4.42 25.95 5.79
CA TRP A 67 3.86 26.81 6.83
C TRP A 67 4.97 27.68 7.43
#